data_AF-A0A839NTC5-F1
#
_entry.id   AF-A0A839NTC5-F1
#
_cell.length_a   1.000
_cell.length_b   1.000
_cell.length_c   1.000
_cell.angle_alpha   90.00
_cell.angle_beta   90.00
_cell.angle_gamma   90.00
#
_symmetry.space_group_name_H-M   'P 1'
#
loop_
_entity.id
_entity.type
_entity.pdbx_description
1 polymer ?
#
loop_
_entity_poly.entity_id
_entity_poly.type
_entity_poly.pdbx_seq_one_letter_code
_entity_poly.pdbx_strand_id
1 'polypeptide(L)'
;MSDPESVRSTADAMSAAQMREALEALGLTQAGGARLLGVDGRTVRRWCAEPGPTAREVPPTVARFLRFLIGAKIRPEEVEATLRNGAAPATEM
;
A
#
# COMPACT_ATOMS: atom_id res chain seq x y z
N MET A 1 -12.65 -17.74 24.42
CA MET A 1 -12.98 -17.76 22.98
C MET A 1 -12.73 -16.36 22.47
N SER A 2 -11.52 -16.08 21.98
CA SER A 2 -11.10 -14.74 21.59
C SER A 2 -11.77 -14.34 20.29
N ASP A 3 -12.39 -13.15 20.30
CA ASP A 3 -13.04 -12.57 19.14
C ASP A 3 -12.00 -12.27 18.04
N PRO A 4 -12.08 -12.86 16.85
CA PRO A 4 -11.09 -12.64 15.79
C PRO A 4 -11.10 -11.20 15.26
N GLU A 5 -12.13 -10.39 15.54
CA GLU A 5 -12.17 -8.96 15.18
C GLU A 5 -11.32 -8.06 16.10
N SER A 6 -10.90 -8.53 17.28
CA SER A 6 -10.18 -7.71 18.27
C SER A 6 -8.72 -7.42 17.90
N VAL A 7 -8.20 -8.01 16.82
CA VAL A 7 -6.85 -7.73 16.28
C VAL A 7 -6.86 -6.59 15.24
N ARG A 8 -8.04 -6.07 14.87
CA ARG A 8 -8.16 -4.94 13.94
C ARG A 8 -7.76 -3.65 14.64
N SER A 9 -6.45 -3.42 14.76
CA SER A 9 -5.92 -2.14 15.25
C SER A 9 -6.39 -1.03 14.31
N THR A 10 -7.16 -0.09 14.83
CA THR A 10 -7.54 1.15 14.14
C THR A 10 -6.32 1.95 13.68
N ALA A 11 -5.13 1.67 14.23
CA ALA A 11 -3.87 2.23 13.77
C ALA A 11 -3.53 1.84 12.31
N ASP A 12 -4.03 0.71 11.81
CA ASP A 12 -3.80 0.28 10.42
C ASP A 12 -4.83 0.85 9.43
N ALA A 13 -5.83 1.61 9.89
CA ALA A 13 -6.76 2.30 9.00
C ALA A 13 -6.03 3.41 8.22
N MET A 14 -6.31 3.49 6.92
CA MET A 14 -5.78 4.51 6.02
C MET A 14 -6.95 5.11 5.22
N SER A 15 -7.08 6.43 5.27
CA SER A 15 -8.10 7.15 4.49
C SER A 15 -7.68 7.28 3.02
N ALA A 16 -8.63 7.67 2.16
CA ALA A 16 -8.33 7.96 0.75
C ALA A 16 -7.32 9.09 0.58
N ALA A 17 -7.35 10.12 1.44
CA ALA A 17 -6.36 11.19 1.45
C ALA A 17 -4.97 10.67 1.80
N GLN A 18 -4.86 9.89 2.88
CA GLN A 18 -3.59 9.28 3.29
C GLN A 18 -3.05 8.30 2.24
N MET A 19 -3.93 7.59 1.53
CA MET A 19 -3.53 6.73 0.41
C MET A 19 -2.91 7.56 -0.73
N ARG A 20 -3.50 8.71 -1.08
CA ARG A 20 -2.94 9.61 -2.10
C ARG A 20 -1.61 10.21 -1.67
N GLU A 21 -1.53 10.69 -0.43
CA GLU A 21 -0.29 11.22 0.17
C GLU A 21 0.82 10.15 0.20
N ALA A 22 0.49 8.90 0.53
CA ALA A 22 1.45 7.81 0.53
C ALA A 22 1.97 7.50 -0.89
N LEU A 23 1.09 7.52 -1.90
CA LEU A 23 1.52 7.35 -3.29
C LEU A 23 2.42 8.52 -3.73
N GLU A 24 2.07 9.75 -3.40
CA GLU A 24 2.88 10.93 -3.70
C GLU A 24 4.24 10.88 -3.02
N ALA A 25 4.29 10.52 -1.73
CA ALA A 25 5.52 10.37 -0.96
C ALA A 25 6.46 9.31 -1.55
N LEU A 26 5.91 8.29 -2.20
CA LEU A 26 6.64 7.24 -2.90
C LEU A 26 6.93 7.59 -4.38
N GLY A 27 6.53 8.77 -4.86
CA GLY A 27 6.71 9.17 -6.27
C GLY A 27 5.84 8.39 -7.25
N LEU A 28 4.72 7.81 -6.79
CA LEU A 28 3.85 6.94 -7.56
C LEU A 28 2.59 7.66 -8.04
N THR A 29 2.20 7.36 -9.27
CA THR A 29 0.82 7.58 -9.73
C THR A 29 -0.10 6.47 -9.22
N GLN A 30 -1.42 6.63 -9.31
CA GLN A 30 -2.36 5.53 -8.99
C GLN A 30 -2.13 4.28 -9.85
N ALA A 31 -1.72 4.45 -11.11
CA ALA A 31 -1.35 3.32 -11.97
C ALA A 31 -0.03 2.67 -11.51
N GLY A 32 0.95 3.47 -11.07
CA GLY A 32 2.17 2.97 -10.45
C GLY A 32 1.90 2.18 -9.17
N GLY A 33 1.06 2.72 -8.29
CA GLY A 33 0.62 2.03 -7.07
C GLY A 33 -0.10 0.71 -7.37
N ALA A 34 -0.92 0.65 -8.42
CA ALA A 34 -1.59 -0.59 -8.82
C ALA A 34 -0.58 -1.67 -9.25
N ARG A 35 0.45 -1.30 -10.01
CA ARG A 35 1.53 -2.22 -10.41
C ARG A 35 2.32 -2.71 -9.21
N LEU A 36 2.77 -1.80 -8.34
CA LEU A 36 3.51 -2.14 -7.12
C LEU A 36 2.71 -3.10 -6.21
N LEU A 37 1.41 -2.86 -6.05
CA LEU A 37 0.54 -3.65 -5.18
C LEU A 37 0.00 -4.93 -5.84
N GLY A 38 0.25 -5.14 -7.14
CA GLY A 38 -0.25 -6.31 -7.88
C GLY A 38 -1.78 -6.35 -7.99
N VAL A 39 -2.45 -5.20 -8.04
CA VAL A 39 -3.92 -5.10 -8.11
C VAL A 39 -4.38 -4.34 -9.34
N ASP A 40 -5.65 -4.49 -9.70
CA ASP A 40 -6.25 -3.71 -10.80
C ASP A 40 -6.27 -2.21 -10.50
N GLY A 41 -6.04 -1.37 -11.52
CA GLY A 41 -6.03 0.09 -11.39
C GLY A 41 -7.35 0.67 -10.89
N ARG A 42 -8.49 0.02 -11.18
CA ARG A 42 -9.80 0.39 -10.63
C ARG A 42 -9.87 0.19 -9.13
N THR A 43 -9.18 -0.80 -8.58
CA THR A 43 -9.10 -1.03 -7.13
C THR A 43 -8.40 0.13 -6.45
N VAL A 44 -7.23 0.55 -6.94
CA VAL A 44 -6.50 1.70 -6.40
C VAL A 44 -7.31 3.00 -6.56
N ARG A 45 -7.96 3.21 -7.71
CA ARG A 45 -8.86 4.37 -7.89
C ARG A 45 -9.96 4.43 -6.85
N ARG A 46 -10.55 3.29 -6.46
CA ARG A 46 -11.60 3.22 -5.43
C ARG A 46 -11.07 3.47 -4.02
N TRP A 47 -9.82 3.10 -3.74
CA TRP A 47 -9.14 3.42 -2.47
C TRP A 47 -8.78 4.91 -2.36
N CYS A 48 -8.45 5.54 -3.48
CA CYS A 48 -8.14 6.97 -3.54
C CYS A 48 -9.38 7.87 -3.74
N ALA A 49 -10.58 7.31 -3.85
CA ALA A 49 -11.80 8.08 -4.10
C ALA A 49 -12.32 8.74 -2.82
N GLU A 50 -12.88 9.94 -2.95
CA GLU A 50 -13.63 10.59 -1.87
C GLU A 50 -14.82 9.73 -1.42
N PRO A 51 -15.25 9.83 -0.14
CA PRO A 51 -16.38 9.08 0.38
C PRO A 51 -17.61 9.15 -0.53
N GLY A 52 -18.13 7.99 -0.91
CA GLY A 52 -19.24 7.90 -1.85
C GLY A 52 -19.50 6.47 -2.33
N PRO A 53 -20.43 6.28 -3.29
CA PRO A 53 -20.93 4.96 -3.68
C PRO A 53 -19.85 4.02 -4.26
N THR A 54 -18.76 4.59 -4.76
CA THR A 54 -17.67 3.86 -5.40
C THR A 54 -16.43 3.73 -4.51
N ALA A 55 -16.36 4.50 -3.42
CA ALA A 55 -15.23 4.50 -2.50
C ALA A 55 -15.13 3.16 -1.78
N ARG A 56 -13.89 2.71 -1.56
CA ARG A 56 -13.60 1.49 -0.81
C ARG A 56 -12.54 1.78 0.22
N GLU A 57 -12.68 1.16 1.38
CA GLU A 57 -11.65 1.18 2.40
C GLU A 57 -10.35 0.57 1.87
N VAL A 58 -9.24 1.16 2.27
CA VAL A 58 -7.91 0.61 2.00
C VAL A 58 -7.71 -0.60 2.92
N PRO A 59 -7.37 -1.79 2.39
CA PRO A 59 -7.08 -2.95 3.24
C PRO A 59 -5.93 -2.64 4.22
N PRO A 60 -6.04 -3.07 5.49
CA PRO A 60 -5.00 -2.83 6.51
C PRO A 60 -3.60 -3.28 6.08
N THR A 61 -3.49 -4.40 5.36
CA THR A 61 -2.20 -4.90 4.83
C THR A 61 -1.57 -3.93 3.84
N VAL A 62 -2.37 -3.30 2.97
CA VAL A 62 -1.88 -2.30 2.01
C VAL A 62 -1.41 -1.05 2.75
N ALA A 63 -2.20 -0.58 3.71
CA ALA A 63 -1.83 0.57 4.55
C ALA A 63 -0.51 0.35 5.28
N ARG A 64 -0.35 -0.82 5.90
CA ARG A 64 0.86 -1.21 6.63
C ARG A 64 2.07 -1.30 5.70
N PHE A 65 1.90 -1.88 4.52
CA PHE A 65 2.95 -2.02 3.53
C PHE A 65 3.45 -0.65 3.03
N LEU A 66 2.54 0.25 2.64
CA LEU A 66 2.91 1.59 2.18
C LEU A 66 3.63 2.40 3.26
N ARG A 67 3.13 2.34 4.51
CA ARG A 67 3.80 2.98 5.65
C ARG A 67 5.18 2.39 5.92
N PHE A 68 5.32 1.08 5.79
CA PHE A 68 6.62 0.41 5.91
C PHE A 68 7.60 0.92 4.86
N LEU A 69 7.22 0.99 3.58
CA LEU A 69 8.09 1.50 2.52
C LEU A 69 8.55 2.94 2.80
N ILE A 70 7.63 3.81 3.21
CA ILE A 70 7.94 5.21 3.56
C ILE A 70 8.89 5.27 4.76
N GLY A 71 8.58 4.56 5.85
CA GLY A 71 9.38 4.58 7.07
C GLY A 71 10.77 3.97 6.88
N ALA A 72 10.87 2.91 6.08
CA ALA A 72 12.12 2.25 5.73
C ALA A 72 12.90 2.95 4.59
N LYS A 73 12.31 3.98 3.96
CA LYS A 73 12.85 4.70 2.80
C LYS A 73 13.19 3.76 1.63
N ILE A 74 12.40 2.70 1.46
CA ILE A 74 12.55 1.75 0.35
C ILE A 74 11.84 2.32 -0.86
N ARG A 75 12.52 2.39 -2.00
CA ARG A 75 11.94 2.96 -3.21
C ARG A 75 11.11 1.92 -3.96
N PRO A 76 9.96 2.28 -4.55
CA PRO A 76 9.10 1.33 -5.27
C PRO A 76 9.82 0.50 -6.34
N GLU A 77 10.78 1.10 -7.06
CA GLU A 77 11.57 0.41 -8.08
C GLU A 77 12.42 -0.74 -7.52
N GLU A 78 12.90 -0.63 -6.28
CA GLU A 78 13.68 -1.67 -5.60
C GLU A 78 12.79 -2.86 -5.25
N VAL A 79 11.56 -2.59 -4.82
CA VAL A 79 10.54 -3.62 -4.56
C VAL A 79 10.17 -4.31 -5.86
N GLU A 80 9.85 -3.56 -6.91
CA GLU A 80 9.49 -4.13 -8.22
C GLU A 80 10.62 -4.97 -8.81
N ALA A 81 11.87 -4.54 -8.68
CA ALA A 81 13.04 -5.32 -9.07
C ALA A 81 13.15 -6.63 -8.28
N THR A 82 12.92 -6.58 -6.97
CA THR A 82 12.93 -7.76 -6.08
C THR A 82 11.83 -8.76 -6.46
N LEU A 83 10.60 -8.29 -6.65
CA LEU A 83 9.44 -9.12 -7.01
C LEU A 83 9.57 -9.74 -8.41
N ARG A 84 10.21 -9.03 -9.35
CA ARG A 84 10.46 -9.53 -10.71
C ARG A 84 11.54 -10.61 -10.75
N ASN A 85 12.57 -10.48 -9.93
CA ASN A 85 13.77 -11.34 -9.99
C ASN A 85 13.74 -12.51 -8.99
N GLY A 86 12.73 -12.61 -8.12
CA GLY A 86 12.58 -13.72 -7.19
C GLY A 86 13.68 -13.84 -6.13
N ALA A 87 14.51 -12.81 -5.95
CA ALA A 87 15.65 -12.81 -5.03
C ALA A 87 15.65 -11.51 -4.22
N ALA A 88 15.68 -11.66 -2.90
CA ALA A 88 15.99 -10.55 -1.99
C ALA A 88 17.28 -9.85 -2.47
N PRO A 89 17.35 -8.51 -2.49
CA PRO A 89 18.60 -7.84 -2.75
C PRO A 89 19.61 -8.31 -1.71
N ALA A 90 20.78 -8.71 -2.18
CA ALA A 90 21.92 -9.06 -1.33
C ALA A 90 22.11 -7.93 -0.32
N THR A 91 21.76 -8.20 0.93
CA THR A 91 22.17 -7.36 2.05
C THR A 91 23.66 -7.64 2.19
N GLU A 92 24.50 -6.80 1.60
CA GLU A 92 25.91 -6.74 2.00
C GLU A 92 25.93 -6.20 3.44
N MET A 93 26.21 -7.10 4.37
CA MET A 93 26.69 -6.83 5.72
C MET A 93 28.22 -6.87 5.73
#